data_AF-A0A1H8XSR7-F1
#
_entry.id   AF-A0A1H8XSR7-F1
#
_cell.length_a   1.000
_cell.length_b   1.000
_cell.length_c   1.000
_cell.angle_alpha   90.00
_cell.angle_beta   90.00
_cell.angle_gamma   90.00
#
_symmetry.space_group_name_H-M   'P 1'
#
loop_
_entity.id
_entity.type
_entity.pdbx_description
1 polymer ?
#
loop_
_entity_poly.entity_id
_entity_poly.type
_entity_poly.pdbx_seq_one_letter_code
_entity_poly.pdbx_strand_id
1 'polypeptide(L)'
;MAELLRLFITPDAGPGRFVARLESSDEPIVQGTRQPLVDGARVLLERGLDPTTPVTMRHAGQAFDSFRPLPITAWALWTYKEPDQRPLYRRWMRFADIWSDQETRSEPLVAPKAHRPGNRLYGDPGCIGDAHGGRA
;
A
#
# COMPACT_ATOMS: atom_id res chain seq x y z
N MET A 1 8.70 1.86 37.06
CA MET A 1 8.15 2.76 36.01
C MET A 1 8.25 1.99 34.71
N ALA A 2 7.21 1.96 33.89
CA ALA A 2 7.31 1.32 32.57
C ALA A 2 8.33 2.08 31.73
N GLU A 3 9.27 1.36 31.12
CA GLU A 3 10.27 1.94 30.23
C GLU A 3 9.58 2.46 28.96
N LEU A 4 9.90 3.70 28.57
CA LEU A 4 9.43 4.24 27.29
C LEU A 4 10.34 3.74 26.18
N LEU A 5 9.79 3.01 25.22
CA LEU A 5 10.51 2.64 24.02
C LEU A 5 10.44 3.77 23.00
N ARG A 6 11.58 4.15 22.44
CA ARG A 6 11.66 5.12 21.34
C ARG A 6 12.20 4.44 20.10
N LEU A 7 11.44 4.50 19.01
CA LEU A 7 11.92 4.12 17.69
C LEU A 7 12.62 5.31 17.04
N PHE A 8 13.89 5.15 16.68
CA PHE A 8 14.67 6.12 15.93
C PHE A 8 14.58 5.82 14.42
N ILE A 9 14.13 6.80 13.65
CA ILE A 9 13.72 6.61 12.25
C ILE A 9 14.66 7.33 11.30
N THR A 10 15.27 6.58 10.40
CA THR A 10 16.10 7.09 9.31
C THR A 10 15.46 6.75 7.96
N PRO A 11 15.67 7.58 6.92
CA PRO A 11 15.36 7.19 5.55
C PRO A 11 16.07 5.89 5.18
N ASP A 12 15.39 5.07 4.38
CA ASP A 12 15.98 3.90 3.73
C ASP A 12 16.37 4.24 2.27
N ALA A 13 16.92 3.28 1.54
CA ALA A 13 17.33 3.45 0.13
C ALA A 13 16.15 3.78 -0.81
N GLY A 14 14.93 3.41 -0.45
CA GLY A 14 13.72 3.67 -1.25
C GLY A 14 13.00 4.98 -0.89
N PRO A 15 12.39 5.67 -1.86
CA PRO A 15 11.64 6.90 -1.59
C PRO A 15 10.44 6.63 -0.67
N GLY A 16 10.34 7.42 0.41
CA GLY A 16 9.30 7.31 1.42
C GLY A 16 9.36 6.03 2.25
N ARG A 17 10.48 5.30 2.19
CA ARG A 17 10.75 4.09 2.97
C ARG A 17 11.70 4.46 4.10
N PHE A 18 11.56 3.77 5.22
CA PHE A 18 12.26 4.05 6.45
C PHE A 18 12.80 2.78 7.09
N VAL A 19 13.88 2.96 7.85
CA VAL A 19 14.39 1.99 8.81
C VAL A 19 14.06 2.51 10.21
N ALA A 20 13.59 1.62 11.07
CA ALA A 20 13.36 1.90 12.49
C ALA A 20 14.28 1.04 13.35
N ARG A 21 14.91 1.67 14.35
CA ARG A 21 15.75 1.02 15.37
C ARG A 21 15.26 1.41 16.75
N LEU A 22 15.51 0.60 17.78
CA LEU A 22 15.28 1.05 19.16
C LEU A 22 16.37 2.05 19.54
N GLU A 23 16.04 3.10 20.30
CA GLU A 23 17.06 4.04 20.78
C GLU A 23 18.13 3.36 21.64
N SER A 24 17.78 2.25 22.30
CA SER A 24 18.70 1.44 23.11
C SER A 24 19.55 0.44 22.32
N SER A 25 19.31 0.25 21.02
CA SER A 25 20.01 -0.75 20.21
C SER A 25 20.12 -0.35 18.73
N ASP A 26 21.29 -0.56 18.13
CA ASP A 26 21.49 -0.33 16.70
C ASP A 26 20.83 -1.41 15.80
N GLU A 27 20.25 -2.45 16.38
CA GLU A 27 19.54 -3.48 15.63
C GLU A 27 18.26 -2.92 14.96
N PRO A 28 18.07 -3.15 13.65
CA PRO A 28 16.83 -2.77 12.97
C PRO A 28 15.64 -3.59 13.48
N ILE A 29 14.57 -2.90 13.85
CA ILE A 29 13.27 -3.50 14.16
C ILE A 29 12.48 -3.74 12.87
N VAL A 30 12.44 -2.74 11.98
CA VAL A 30 11.82 -2.83 10.65
C VAL A 30 12.66 -2.07 9.61
N GLN A 31 12.61 -2.54 8.37
CA GLN A 31 13.30 -1.95 7.20
C GLN A 31 12.35 -1.88 6.01
N GLY A 32 12.59 -0.98 5.06
CA GLY A 32 11.78 -0.90 3.83
C GLY A 32 10.30 -0.56 4.06
N THR A 33 9.92 -0.02 5.21
CA THR A 33 8.51 0.28 5.52
C THR A 33 8.20 1.77 5.32
N ARG A 34 6.96 2.07 4.92
CA ARG A 34 6.44 3.45 4.95
C ARG A 34 5.84 3.81 6.31
N GLN A 35 5.59 2.84 7.19
CA GLN A 35 4.85 3.00 8.44
C GLN A 35 5.66 2.50 9.64
N PRO A 36 6.88 3.02 9.86
CA PRO A 36 7.83 2.45 10.80
C PRO A 36 7.31 2.32 12.23
N LEU A 37 6.46 3.23 12.70
CA LEU A 37 5.89 3.17 14.05
C LEU A 37 4.92 2.00 14.25
N VAL A 38 3.96 1.82 13.33
CA VAL A 38 2.92 0.77 13.47
C VAL A 38 3.48 -0.61 13.13
N ASP A 39 4.34 -0.71 12.12
CA ASP A 39 4.99 -1.96 11.75
C ASP A 39 6.01 -2.36 12.80
N GLY A 40 6.79 -1.40 13.32
CA GLY A 40 7.70 -1.61 14.44
C GLY A 40 6.97 -2.10 15.68
N ALA A 41 5.81 -1.53 16.02
CA ALA A 41 4.99 -1.99 17.13
C ALA A 41 4.57 -3.46 17.00
N ARG A 42 4.19 -3.91 15.79
CA ARG A 42 3.86 -5.33 15.55
C ARG A 42 5.06 -6.24 15.79
N VAL A 43 6.22 -5.88 15.23
CA VAL A 43 7.45 -6.65 15.44
C VAL A 43 7.85 -6.70 16.92
N LEU A 44 7.67 -5.61 17.68
CA LEU A 44 7.95 -5.61 19.12
C LEU A 44 7.03 -6.57 19.89
N LEU A 45 5.74 -6.66 19.53
CA LEU A 45 4.84 -7.66 20.12
C LEU A 45 5.26 -9.08 19.75
N GLU A 46 5.64 -9.32 18.48
CA GLU A 46 6.12 -10.64 18.02
C GLU A 46 7.40 -11.07 18.75
N ARG A 47 8.26 -10.11 19.11
CA ARG A 47 9.46 -10.33 19.94
C ARG A 47 9.14 -10.57 21.43
N GLY A 48 7.87 -10.52 21.82
CA GLY A 48 7.42 -10.81 23.19
C GLY A 48 7.55 -9.65 24.18
N LEU A 49 7.68 -8.40 23.70
CA LEU A 49 7.70 -7.25 24.60
C LEU A 49 6.33 -7.02 25.26
N ASP A 50 6.33 -6.43 26.46
CA ASP A 50 5.10 -6.17 27.22
C ASP A 50 4.13 -5.29 26.38
N PRO A 51 2.91 -5.79 26.09
CA PRO A 51 1.88 -5.10 25.30
C PRO A 51 1.49 -3.70 25.80
N THR A 52 1.70 -3.43 27.09
CA THR A 52 1.37 -2.17 27.76
C THR A 52 2.51 -1.14 27.73
N THR A 53 3.70 -1.57 27.29
CA THR A 53 4.89 -0.70 27.21
C THR A 53 4.61 0.49 26.31
N PRO A 54 4.82 1.73 26.78
CA PRO A 54 4.69 2.90 25.93
C PRO A 54 5.75 2.89 24.82
N VAL A 55 5.35 3.14 23.58
CA VAL A 55 6.26 3.35 22.45
C VAL A 55 5.94 4.65 21.72
N THR A 56 6.98 5.33 21.24
CA THR A 56 6.90 6.49 20.36
C THR A 56 7.96 6.43 19.27
N MET A 57 7.96 7.43 18.38
CA MET A 57 8.84 7.56 17.23
C MET A 57 9.52 8.93 17.24
N ARG A 58 10.81 8.94 16.87
CA ARG A 58 11.59 10.15 16.61
C ARG A 58 12.33 10.00 15.29
N HIS A 59 12.25 11.02 14.44
CA HIS A 59 13.07 11.09 13.23
C HIS A 59 14.52 11.47 13.55
N ALA A 60 15.46 10.90 12.81
CA ALA A 60 16.85 11.26 12.92
C ALA A 60 17.07 12.75 12.64
N GLY A 61 17.89 13.38 13.47
CA GLY A 61 18.14 14.82 13.42
C GLY A 61 17.05 15.70 14.05
N GLN A 62 15.96 15.13 14.57
CA GLN A 62 14.93 15.87 15.29
C GLN A 62 15.11 15.73 16.80
N ALA A 63 14.89 16.82 17.53
CA ALA A 63 15.00 16.85 19.00
C ALA A 63 13.71 16.40 19.71
N PHE A 64 12.60 16.27 18.97
CA PHE A 64 11.29 15.98 19.53
C PHE A 64 10.70 14.68 18.98
N ASP A 65 9.86 14.05 19.79
CA ASP A 65 9.12 12.85 19.41
C ASP A 65 7.94 13.24 18.51
N SER A 66 7.71 12.48 17.44
CA SER A 66 6.68 12.78 16.43
C SER A 66 5.27 12.51 16.94
N PHE A 67 5.13 11.67 17.97
CA PHE A 67 3.86 11.27 18.55
C PHE A 67 3.92 11.25 20.07
N ARG A 68 2.76 11.39 20.72
CA ARG A 68 2.64 11.07 22.13
C ARG A 68 2.84 9.56 22.33
N PRO A 69 3.56 9.12 23.37
CA PRO A 69 3.69 7.70 23.66
C PRO A 69 2.33 7.03 23.86
N LEU A 70 2.15 5.85 23.26
CA LEU A 70 0.99 4.98 23.46
C LEU A 70 1.47 3.54 23.66
N PRO A 71 0.68 2.67 24.31
CA PRO A 71 1.01 1.25 24.43
C PRO A 71 1.32 0.60 23.07
N ILE A 72 2.23 -0.38 23.03
CA ILE A 72 2.60 -1.10 21.79
C ILE A 72 1.34 -1.65 21.09
N THR A 73 0.41 -2.22 21.86
CA THR A 73 -0.88 -2.71 21.37
C THR A 73 -1.69 -1.64 20.66
N ALA A 74 -1.76 -0.43 21.21
CA ALA A 74 -2.51 0.66 20.59
C ALA A 74 -1.93 1.00 19.22
N TRP A 75 -0.61 1.08 19.07
CA TRP A 75 0.03 1.35 17.77
C TRP A 75 -0.14 0.23 16.76
N ALA A 76 -0.02 -1.03 17.20
CA ALA A 76 -0.13 -2.20 16.32
C ALA A 76 -1.51 -2.30 15.63
N LEU A 77 -2.55 -1.75 16.27
CA LEU A 77 -3.91 -1.70 15.73
C LEU A 77 -4.07 -0.72 14.57
N TRP A 78 -3.17 0.23 14.36
CA TRP A 78 -3.33 1.26 13.33
C TRP A 78 -2.57 0.92 12.06
N THR A 79 -3.09 1.40 10.95
CA THR A 79 -2.40 1.49 9.66
C THR A 79 -2.90 2.73 8.96
N TYR A 80 -2.25 3.11 7.86
CA TYR A 80 -2.81 4.06 6.92
C TYR A 80 -2.73 3.54 5.50
N LYS A 81 -3.65 3.97 4.64
CA LYS A 81 -3.56 3.69 3.20
C LYS A 81 -3.15 4.97 2.50
N GLU A 82 -2.11 4.88 1.67
CA GLU A 82 -1.79 5.91 0.70
C GLU A 82 -2.42 5.52 -0.64
N PRO A 83 -3.38 6.30 -1.15
CA PRO A 83 -3.83 6.12 -2.53
C PRO A 83 -2.71 6.48 -3.50
N ASP A 84 -2.62 5.78 -4.63
CA ASP A 84 -1.66 6.08 -5.70
C ASP A 84 -1.92 7.44 -6.40
N GLN A 85 -3.09 8.04 -6.17
CA GLN A 85 -3.48 9.32 -6.75
C GLN A 85 -3.09 10.50 -5.85
N ARG A 86 -2.57 11.57 -6.48
CA ARG A 86 -2.30 12.85 -5.80
C ARG A 86 -3.58 13.70 -5.75
N PRO A 87 -3.81 14.47 -4.67
CA PRO A 87 -2.99 14.60 -3.46
C PRO A 87 -3.06 13.37 -2.54
N LEU A 88 -1.96 13.09 -1.84
CA LEU A 88 -1.85 11.96 -0.91
C LEU A 88 -2.75 12.17 0.31
N TYR A 89 -4.01 11.76 0.20
CA TYR A 89 -4.89 11.71 1.37
C TYR A 89 -4.56 10.44 2.17
N ARG A 90 -4.02 10.61 3.38
CA ARG A 90 -3.75 9.49 4.28
C ARG A 90 -4.93 9.29 5.21
N ARG A 91 -5.63 8.16 5.04
CA ARG A 91 -6.68 7.73 5.98
C ARG A 91 -6.08 6.77 6.99
N TRP A 92 -6.12 7.14 8.28
CA TRP A 92 -5.85 6.23 9.38
C TRP A 92 -7.01 5.24 9.53
N MET A 93 -6.70 3.96 9.62
CA MET A 93 -7.67 2.86 9.73
C MET A 93 -7.15 1.82 10.71
N ARG A 94 -8.01 0.92 11.18
CA ARG A 94 -7.50 -0.21 11.94
C ARG A 94 -6.86 -1.22 10.98
N PHE A 95 -5.85 -1.92 11.45
CA PHE A 95 -5.17 -2.95 10.68
C PHE A 95 -6.13 -4.06 10.23
N ALA A 96 -7.08 -4.44 11.10
CA ALA A 96 -8.12 -5.41 10.76
C ALA A 96 -9.02 -4.95 9.58
N ASP A 97 -9.19 -3.64 9.38
CA ASP A 97 -10.06 -3.08 8.34
C ASP A 97 -9.45 -3.19 6.93
N ILE A 98 -8.13 -3.47 6.81
CA ILE A 98 -7.48 -3.65 5.49
C ILE A 98 -8.12 -4.81 4.72
N TRP A 99 -8.50 -5.88 5.41
CA TRP A 99 -9.04 -7.09 4.78
C TRP A 99 -10.49 -6.93 4.29
N SER A 100 -11.28 -6.08 4.92
CA SER A 100 -12.68 -5.86 4.51
C SER A 100 -12.82 -5.11 3.18
N ASP A 101 -11.85 -4.26 2.83
CA ASP A 101 -11.81 -3.52 1.57
C ASP A 101 -11.42 -4.39 0.36
N GLN A 102 -10.78 -5.55 0.58
CA GLN A 102 -10.33 -6.43 -0.50
C GLN A 102 -11.47 -7.29 -1.06
N GLU A 103 -12.47 -7.61 -0.25
CA GLU A 103 -13.58 -8.50 -0.62
C GLU A 103 -14.65 -7.78 -1.48
N THR A 104 -14.72 -6.46 -1.42
CA THR A 104 -15.70 -5.66 -2.20
C THR A 104 -15.28 -5.37 -3.64
N ARG A 105 -14.08 -5.78 -4.07
CA ARG A 105 -13.58 -5.53 -5.44
C ARG A 105 -13.60 -6.72 -6.38
N SER A 106 -14.19 -7.84 -5.94
CA SER A 106 -14.36 -9.04 -6.77
C SER A 106 -15.83 -9.25 -7.16
N GLU A 107 -16.53 -8.20 -7.60
CA GLU A 107 -17.64 -8.39 -8.54
C GLU A 107 -17.05 -8.37 -9.96
N PRO A 108 -17.03 -9.50 -10.69
CA PRO A 108 -16.66 -9.47 -12.09
C PRO A 108 -17.69 -8.61 -12.81
N LEU A 109 -17.23 -7.52 -13.43
CA LEU A 109 -18.01 -6.77 -14.42
C LEU A 109 -18.55 -7.79 -15.42
N VAL A 110 -19.85 -8.06 -15.32
CA VAL A 110 -20.59 -8.85 -16.28
C VAL A 110 -20.36 -8.18 -17.63
N ALA A 111 -19.56 -8.85 -18.48
CA ALA A 111 -19.34 -8.43 -19.84
C ALA A 111 -20.71 -8.19 -20.51
N PRO A 112 -20.91 -7.07 -21.23
CA PRO A 112 -22.15 -6.88 -21.98
C PRO A 112 -22.31 -8.08 -22.92
N LYS A 113 -23.39 -8.85 -22.73
CA LYS A 113 -23.79 -9.91 -23.66
C LYS A 113 -24.01 -9.29 -25.03
N ALA A 114 -23.01 -9.39 -25.90
CA ALA A 114 -23.17 -9.15 -27.32
C ALA A 114 -24.02 -10.28 -27.89
N HIS A 115 -25.31 -10.00 -28.14
CA HIS A 115 -26.08 -10.79 -29.08
C HIS A 115 -27.14 -9.92 -29.77
N ARG A 116 -26.88 -9.58 -31.03
CA ARG A 116 -27.62 -10.11 -32.18
C ARG A 116 -26.87 -9.81 -33.50
N PRO A 117 -26.64 -10.81 -34.36
CA PRO A 117 -26.29 -10.59 -35.75
C PRO A 117 -27.57 -10.25 -36.53
N GLY A 118 -27.55 -9.14 -37.27
CA GLY A 118 -28.65 -8.66 -38.10
C GLY A 118 -28.11 -8.16 -39.43
N ASN A 119 -27.89 -9.11 -40.32
CA ASN A 119 -27.81 -9.13 -41.80
C ASN A 119 -27.95 -7.82 -42.60
N ARG A 120 -27.20 -7.80 -43.74
CA ARG A 120 -27.06 -6.80 -44.84
C ARG A 120 -25.78 -5.97 -44.69
N LEU A 121 -24.65 -6.24 -45.35
CA LEU A 121 -24.42 -6.68 -46.73
C LEU A 121 -25.21 -5.82 -47.73
N TYR A 122 -24.72 -4.59 -47.97
CA TYR A 122 -24.51 -4.00 -49.31
C TYR A 122 -23.82 -2.64 -49.16
N GLY A 123 -22.76 -2.42 -49.96
CA GLY A 123 -22.24 -1.08 -50.26
C GLY A 123 -20.75 -0.87 -50.03
N ASP A 124 -19.90 -1.64 -50.71
CA ASP A 124 -18.49 -1.26 -50.92
C ASP A 124 -18.33 -0.79 -52.37
N PRO A 125 -18.13 0.52 -52.63
CA PRO A 125 -17.85 1.02 -53.97
C PRO A 125 -16.35 1.20 -54.17
N GLY A 126 -15.77 0.28 -54.95
CA GLY A 126 -14.76 0.59 -55.96
C GLY A 126 -13.31 0.74 -55.49
N CYS A 127 -12.43 -0.08 -56.08
CA CYS A 127 -11.25 0.28 -56.90
C CYS A 127 -10.44 -1.02 -57.12
N ILE A 128 -10.21 -1.59 -58.31
CA ILE A 128 -9.45 -1.20 -59.54
C ILE A 128 -8.39 -2.29 -59.79
N GLY A 129 -8.27 -2.73 -61.05
CA GLY A 129 -7.07 -3.32 -61.69
C GLY A 129 -6.82 -4.81 -61.43
N ASP A 130 -6.40 -5.66 -62.37
CA ASP A 130 -6.04 -5.49 -63.77
C ASP A 130 -6.10 -6.84 -64.50
N ALA A 131 -6.20 -6.75 -65.82
CA ALA A 131 -6.29 -7.85 -66.77
C ALA A 131 -4.99 -8.66 -66.91
N HIS A 132 -5.10 -9.97 -67.17
CA HIS A 132 -4.29 -10.69 -68.17
C HIS A 132 -4.82 -12.13 -68.41
N GLY A 133 -5.08 -12.47 -69.69
CA GLY A 133 -4.75 -13.79 -70.25
C GLY A 133 -5.88 -14.61 -70.90
N GLY A 134 -5.74 -14.87 -72.21
CA GLY A 134 -6.38 -15.99 -72.95
C GLY A 134 -7.31 -15.55 -74.08
N ARG A 135 -6.88 -15.36 -75.34
CA ARG A 135 -6.41 -16.33 -76.36
C ARG A 135 -7.55 -17.20 -76.93
N ALA A 136 -7.96 -16.87 -78.16
CA ALA A 136 -8.24 -17.79 -79.27
C ALA A 136 -8.13 -17.00 -80.57
#